data_AF-A0A382N085-F1
#
_entry.id   AF-A0A382N085-F1
#
_cell.length_a   1.000
_cell.length_b   1.000
_cell.length_c   1.000
_cell.angle_alpha   90.00
_cell.angle_beta   90.00
_cell.angle_gamma   90.00
#
_symmetry.space_group_name_H-M   'P 1'
#
loop_
_entity.id
_entity.type
_entity.pdbx_description
1 polymer ?
#
loop_
_entity_poly.entity_id
_entity_poly.type
_entity_poly.pdbx_seq_one_letter_code
_entity_poly.pdbx_strand_id
1 'polypeptide(L)'
;VALRKLNPELSTPYRPYHSHDEEQKLTPGEIVPVQVEIWATSMVFKAGHRIRLDVQPHDGQHYFAAYALGNNTIYTGGDRASYILLPFVPAK
;
A
#
# COMPACT_ATOMS: atom_id res chain seq x y z
N VAL A 1 -2.87 -8.71 2.77
CA VAL A 1 -2.36 -8.39 4.14
C VAL A 1 -1.74 -9.59 4.86
N ALA A 2 -2.28 -10.80 4.74
CA ALA A 2 -1.65 -11.98 5.37
C ALA A 2 -0.22 -12.23 4.85
N LEU A 3 0.04 -11.97 3.58
CA LEU A 3 1.38 -12.08 2.97
C LEU A 3 2.16 -10.74 3.03
N ARG A 4 2.17 -10.07 4.19
CA ARG A 4 2.82 -8.75 4.36
C ARG A 4 4.29 -8.81 4.76
N LYS A 5 4.87 -9.99 4.98
CA LYS A 5 6.27 -10.12 5.38
C LYS A 5 7.19 -9.58 4.28
N LEU A 6 8.06 -8.66 4.65
CA LEU A 6 9.06 -8.09 3.74
C LEU A 6 10.33 -8.92 3.75
N ASN A 7 10.97 -9.03 2.59
CA ASN A 7 12.36 -9.44 2.49
C ASN A 7 13.25 -8.19 2.65
N PRO A 8 14.03 -8.06 3.74
CA PRO A 8 14.83 -6.86 4.00
C PRO A 8 16.00 -6.68 3.02
N GLU A 9 16.49 -7.74 2.38
CA GLU A 9 17.60 -7.68 1.43
C GLU A 9 17.16 -7.15 0.06
N LEU A 10 15.90 -7.39 -0.32
CA LEU A 10 15.35 -7.00 -1.62
C LEU A 10 14.51 -5.72 -1.56
N SER A 11 13.97 -5.40 -0.38
CA SER A 11 13.09 -4.25 -0.18
C SER A 11 13.89 -2.94 -0.18
N THR A 12 13.34 -1.93 -0.84
CA THR A 12 13.80 -0.54 -0.74
C THR A 12 12.65 0.36 -0.28
N PRO A 13 12.90 1.61 0.16
CA PRO A 13 11.83 2.49 0.61
C PRO A 13 10.68 2.70 -0.38
N TYR A 14 10.98 2.67 -1.69
CA TYR A 14 9.98 2.86 -2.77
C TYR A 14 9.49 1.54 -3.37
N ARG A 15 10.15 0.43 -3.06
CA ARG A 15 9.85 -0.90 -3.62
C ARG A 15 9.86 -1.95 -2.51
N PRO A 16 8.79 -2.04 -1.72
CA PRO A 16 8.64 -3.10 -0.72
C PRO A 16 8.54 -4.47 -1.43
N TYR A 17 9.42 -5.39 -1.06
CA TYR A 17 9.40 -6.74 -1.61
C TYR A 17 8.83 -7.71 -0.59
N HIS A 18 7.66 -8.29 -0.88
CA HIS A 18 7.03 -9.29 -0.02
C HIS A 18 7.59 -10.69 -0.33
N SER A 19 8.00 -11.42 0.71
CA SER A 19 8.59 -12.76 0.55
C SER A 19 7.58 -13.80 0.09
N HIS A 20 6.31 -13.64 0.47
CA HIS A 20 5.22 -14.60 0.21
C HIS A 20 5.54 -16.04 0.68
N ASP A 21 6.43 -16.20 1.66
CA ASP A 21 6.90 -17.49 2.19
C ASP A 21 6.13 -17.96 3.43
N GLU A 22 5.37 -17.08 4.07
CA GLU A 22 4.53 -17.39 5.23
C GLU A 22 3.24 -16.55 5.25
N GLU A 23 2.19 -17.10 5.86
CA GLU A 23 0.96 -16.37 6.15
C GLU A 23 0.94 -15.82 7.58
N GLN A 24 0.82 -14.50 7.70
CA GLN A 24 0.62 -13.80 8.96
C GLN A 24 -0.86 -13.41 9.09
N LYS A 25 -1.72 -14.36 9.49
CA LYS A 25 -3.16 -14.10 9.66
C LYS A 25 -3.40 -13.02 10.74
N LEU A 26 -4.49 -12.29 10.60
CA LEU A 26 -4.88 -11.23 11.54
C LEU A 26 -5.99 -11.72 12.46
N THR A 27 -5.94 -11.30 13.70
CA THR A 27 -7.07 -11.34 14.62
C THR A 27 -7.95 -10.10 14.42
N PRO A 28 -9.29 -10.18 14.61
CA PRO A 28 -10.16 -9.01 14.47
C PRO A 28 -9.73 -7.86 15.39
N GLY A 29 -9.58 -6.66 14.82
CA GLY A 29 -9.11 -5.48 15.55
C GLY A 29 -7.59 -5.36 15.67
N GLU A 30 -6.83 -6.36 15.23
CA GLU A 30 -5.36 -6.27 15.15
C GLU A 30 -4.94 -5.24 14.11
N ILE A 31 -3.98 -4.40 14.50
CA ILE A 31 -3.51 -3.28 13.69
C ILE A 31 -2.09 -3.59 13.27
N VAL A 32 -1.87 -3.66 11.96
CA VAL A 32 -0.56 -3.98 11.39
C VAL A 32 -0.17 -2.97 10.33
N PRO A 33 1.11 -2.61 10.22
CA PRO A 33 1.60 -1.86 9.09
C PRO A 33 1.64 -2.75 7.84
N VAL A 34 1.34 -2.17 6.68
CA VAL A 34 1.46 -2.82 5.38
C VAL A 34 2.13 -1.83 4.43
N GLN A 35 3.11 -2.31 3.66
CA GLN A 35 3.71 -1.54 2.58
C GLN A 35 3.17 -2.06 1.26
N VAL A 36 2.78 -1.17 0.35
CA VAL A 36 2.26 -1.54 -0.97
C VAL A 36 3.14 -0.88 -2.01
N GLU A 37 3.68 -1.67 -2.93
CA GLU A 37 4.44 -1.14 -4.05
C GLU A 37 3.49 -0.43 -5.01
N ILE A 38 3.76 0.84 -5.29
CA ILE A 38 3.21 1.53 -6.45
C ILE A 38 4.23 1.35 -7.56
N TRP A 39 3.84 0.65 -8.62
CA TRP A 39 4.75 0.42 -9.75
C TRP A 39 5.27 1.73 -10.32
N ALA A 40 6.47 1.66 -10.90
CA ALA A 40 7.15 2.82 -11.43
C ALA A 40 6.26 3.58 -12.43
N THR A 41 6.03 4.85 -12.14
CA THR A 41 5.29 5.78 -12.99
C THR A 41 6.12 7.04 -13.21
N SER A 42 5.82 7.77 -14.30
CA SER A 42 6.41 9.08 -14.56
C SER A 42 5.28 10.03 -14.94
N MET A 43 5.02 11.02 -14.09
CA MET A 43 3.89 11.94 -14.22
C MET A 43 4.34 13.37 -13.96
N VAL A 44 3.80 14.33 -14.73
CA VAL A 44 4.01 15.77 -14.52
C VAL A 44 2.73 16.37 -13.96
N PHE A 45 2.81 16.89 -12.73
CA PHE A 45 1.71 17.59 -12.07
C PHE A 45 1.87 19.10 -12.27
N LYS A 46 0.96 19.72 -13.01
CA LYS A 46 0.93 21.18 -13.21
C LYS A 46 0.22 21.86 -12.05
N ALA A 47 0.37 23.18 -11.95
CA ALA A 47 -0.42 23.97 -11.02
C ALA A 47 -1.93 23.68 -11.16
N GLY A 48 -2.59 23.46 -10.04
CA GLY A 48 -4.01 23.09 -9.98
C GLY A 48 -4.31 21.58 -10.05
N HIS A 49 -3.34 20.75 -10.44
CA HIS A 49 -3.51 19.29 -10.39
C HIS A 49 -3.54 18.78 -8.94
N ARG A 50 -4.13 17.60 -8.73
CA ARG A 50 -4.20 16.93 -7.44
C ARG A 50 -3.84 15.45 -7.59
N ILE A 51 -3.22 14.90 -6.56
CA ILE A 51 -3.01 13.47 -6.41
C ILE A 51 -4.15 12.93 -5.55
N ARG A 52 -4.81 11.88 -6.03
CA ARG A 52 -5.82 11.13 -5.27
C ARG A 52 -5.31 9.70 -5.10
N LEU A 53 -5.34 9.20 -3.87
CA LEU A 53 -5.20 7.79 -3.56
C LEU A 53 -6.57 7.21 -3.27
N ASP A 54 -6.84 6.05 -3.85
CA ASP A 54 -8.04 5.26 -3.60
C ASP A 54 -7.60 3.88 -3.10
N VAL A 55 -8.19 3.40 -2.02
CA VAL A 55 -7.85 2.11 -1.40
C VAL A 55 -9.12 1.30 -1.27
N GLN A 56 -9.19 0.19 -2.01
CA GLN A 56 -10.37 -0.65 -2.10
C GLN A 56 -9.99 -2.11 -1.88
N PRO A 57 -10.89 -2.93 -1.30
CA PRO A 57 -10.66 -4.36 -1.10
C PRO A 57 -10.82 -5.18 -2.38
N HIS A 58 -11.28 -4.57 -3.46
CA HIS A 58 -11.45 -5.17 -4.78
C HIS A 58 -11.10 -4.14 -5.86
N ASP A 59 -10.86 -4.61 -7.07
CA ASP A 59 -10.58 -3.76 -8.23
C ASP A 59 -11.73 -3.75 -9.26
N GLY A 60 -12.90 -4.25 -8.87
CA GLY A 60 -14.12 -4.29 -9.69
C GLY A 60 -14.50 -5.71 -10.05
N GLN A 61 -14.78 -5.99 -11.33
CA GLN A 61 -15.13 -7.34 -11.80
C GLN A 61 -13.91 -8.22 -12.12
N HIS A 62 -12.69 -7.66 -12.08
CA HIS A 62 -11.51 -8.30 -12.65
C HIS A 62 -10.82 -9.31 -11.72
N TYR A 63 -10.96 -9.17 -10.40
CA TYR A 63 -10.39 -10.13 -9.45
C TYR A 63 -11.45 -10.58 -8.43
N PHE A 64 -11.59 -11.90 -8.32
CA PHE A 64 -12.44 -12.53 -7.33
C PHE A 64 -11.88 -12.26 -5.92
N ALA A 65 -12.58 -11.42 -5.15
CA ALA A 65 -12.27 -11.24 -3.74
C ALA A 65 -12.68 -12.53 -2.99
N ALA A 66 -11.74 -13.47 -2.84
CA ALA A 66 -11.96 -14.75 -2.17
C ALA A 66 -12.21 -14.65 -0.64
N TYR A 67 -12.15 -13.45 -0.09
CA TYR A 67 -12.22 -13.20 1.35
C TYR A 67 -13.35 -12.23 1.66
N ALA A 68 -14.16 -12.59 2.65
CA ALA A 68 -15.36 -11.86 3.05
C ALA A 68 -15.12 -10.34 3.13
N LEU A 69 -15.94 -9.60 2.39
CA LEU A 69 -15.97 -8.14 2.30
C LEU A 69 -16.49 -7.52 3.61
N GLY A 70 -15.74 -7.72 4.70
CA GLY A 70 -15.96 -7.03 5.96
C GLY A 70 -15.46 -5.59 5.91
N ASN A 71 -15.65 -4.87 7.01
CA ASN A 71 -15.14 -3.51 7.15
C ASN A 71 -13.61 -3.50 7.20
N ASN A 72 -12.99 -2.68 6.36
CA ASN A 72 -11.56 -2.38 6.42
C ASN A 72 -11.36 -1.01 7.06
N THR A 73 -10.38 -0.88 7.95
CA THR A 73 -10.05 0.38 8.63
C THR A 73 -8.63 0.79 8.28
N ILE A 74 -8.44 2.02 7.80
CA ILE A 74 -7.14 2.62 7.54
C ILE A 74 -6.87 3.66 8.62
N TYR A 75 -5.78 3.49 9.36
CA TYR A 75 -5.35 4.44 10.38
C TYR A 75 -4.44 5.50 9.75
N THR A 76 -4.65 6.78 10.08
CA THR A 76 -3.86 7.90 9.59
C THR A 76 -3.52 8.85 10.73
N GLY A 77 -2.41 9.59 10.60
CA GLY A 77 -1.92 10.54 11.61
C GLY A 77 -1.29 9.91 12.85
N GLY A 78 -0.72 10.76 13.71
CA GLY A 78 -0.11 10.36 14.98
C GLY A 78 1.05 9.38 14.84
N ASP A 79 1.07 8.38 15.72
CA ASP A 79 2.01 7.25 15.73
C ASP A 79 1.70 6.19 14.67
N ARG A 80 0.59 6.34 13.93
CA ARG A 80 0.11 5.41 12.89
C ARG A 80 -0.11 6.11 11.56
N ALA A 81 0.78 7.04 11.23
CA ALA A 81 0.68 7.81 10.00
C ALA A 81 0.86 6.89 8.78
N SER A 82 -0.24 6.59 8.09
CA SER A 82 -0.20 6.09 6.72
C SER A 82 0.17 7.22 5.76
N TYR A 83 1.06 6.95 4.81
CA TYR A 83 1.57 7.94 3.85
C TYR A 83 1.87 7.30 2.49
N ILE A 84 2.09 8.14 1.49
CA ILE A 84 2.61 7.76 0.18
C ILE A 84 3.99 8.38 0.05
N LEU A 85 5.00 7.55 -0.25
CA LEU A 85 6.33 8.03 -0.55
C LEU A 85 6.40 8.41 -2.05
N LEU A 86 6.48 9.70 -2.35
CA LEU A 86 6.55 10.20 -3.73
C LEU A 86 8.01 10.44 -4.15
N PRO A 87 8.48 9.86 -5.27
CA PRO A 87 9.81 10.12 -5.80
C PRO A 87 9.83 11.45 -6.56
N PHE A 88 9.88 12.57 -5.84
CA PHE A 88 9.94 13.89 -6.45
C PHE A 88 11.28 14.09 -7.18
N VAL A 89 11.22 14.27 -8.49
CA VAL A 89 12.38 14.64 -9.32
C VAL A 89 12.31 16.15 -9.55
N PRO A 90 13.27 16.94 -9.04
CA PRO A 90 13.29 18.39 -9.27
C PRO A 90 13.37 18.73 -10.76
N ALA A 91 12.73 19.84 -11.15
CA ALA A 91 12.99 20.42 -12.47
C ALA A 91 14.46 20.83 -12.57
N LYS A 92 15.06 20.66 -13.75
CA LYS A 92 16.38 21.21 -14.05
C LYS A 92 16.33 22.73 -14.16
#